data_AF-A0A256IQI0-F1
#
_entry.id   AF-A0A256IQI0-F1
#
_cell.length_a   1.000
_cell.length_b   1.000
_cell.length_c   1.000
_cell.angle_alpha   90.00
_cell.angle_beta   90.00
_cell.angle_gamma   90.00
#
_symmetry.space_group_name_H-M   'P 1'
#
loop_
_entity.id
_entity.type
_entity.pdbx_description
1 polymer ?
#
loop_
_entity_poly.entity_id
_entity_poly.type
_entity_poly.pdbx_seq_one_letter_code
_entity_poly.pdbx_strand_id
1 'polypeptide(L)'
;MSKDEERDFSEMSDEEIRELSERFAEEAPVAMSEALGVDLLTEGEAEEFEEEFPERIEDVFLRFRDALVKESEEAKAIALFEAYDEITAEIMMGSEERDKYDSGVDFLIEQLEATLEGTREGMEEIGYPEYFDIVNEFAVEIVEEGPVDEVKEFLEGIEGHSQQVALQRMMNPVVMEYYEYIEEHEEITDSDEARKYTEMYYELAELVGKILPRFIAVLQIASGREESYDDLKQMGLNDLIQKLGSKKYGRFNDLAGGIDRKLRNSIAHRDFKVKPAEDEIEFYDRGELVSELSYSEFQDEVLQTLVLFSALWTFELMLTYYRIQYLPEAIKELKEEN
;
A
#
# COMPACT_ATOMS: atom_id res chain seq x y z
N MET A 1 26.77 -18.80 -7.94
CA MET A 1 26.43 -17.37 -7.85
C MET A 1 27.44 -16.78 -6.89
N SER A 2 28.25 -15.87 -7.40
CA SER A 2 29.38 -15.28 -6.67
C SER A 2 28.87 -14.58 -5.42
N LYS A 3 29.68 -14.65 -4.37
CA LYS A 3 29.66 -13.65 -3.31
C LYS A 3 30.17 -12.36 -3.97
N ASP A 4 29.29 -11.60 -4.58
CA ASP A 4 29.60 -10.20 -4.82
C ASP A 4 29.60 -9.58 -3.43
N GLU A 5 30.77 -9.12 -3.01
CA GLU A 5 30.93 -8.32 -1.80
C GLU A 5 29.95 -7.15 -1.94
N GLU A 6 29.02 -6.98 -0.98
CA GLU A 6 28.19 -5.78 -0.87
C GLU A 6 29.14 -4.59 -0.72
N ARG A 7 29.47 -3.99 -1.85
CA ARG A 7 30.32 -2.82 -1.92
C ARG A 7 29.48 -1.63 -1.49
N ASP A 8 30.00 -0.86 -0.54
CA ASP A 8 29.32 0.31 0.00
C ASP A 8 29.09 1.33 -1.12
N PHE A 9 27.86 1.80 -1.28
CA PHE A 9 27.46 2.79 -2.28
C PHE A 9 28.29 4.09 -2.16
N SER A 10 28.72 4.45 -0.94
CA SER A 10 29.58 5.61 -0.70
C SER A 10 30.98 5.51 -1.35
N GLU A 11 31.40 4.30 -1.76
CA GLU A 11 32.69 4.04 -2.40
C GLU A 11 32.61 3.95 -3.94
N MET A 12 31.44 4.23 -4.53
CA MET A 12 31.27 4.26 -5.98
C MET A 12 31.88 5.52 -6.59
N SER A 13 32.68 5.35 -7.63
CA SER A 13 33.21 6.45 -8.45
C SER A 13 32.11 7.08 -9.31
N ASP A 14 32.32 8.32 -9.78
CA ASP A 14 31.39 9.01 -10.69
C ASP A 14 31.06 8.17 -11.94
N GLU A 15 32.05 7.44 -12.48
CA GLU A 15 31.85 6.56 -13.63
C GLU A 15 30.94 5.38 -13.29
N GLU A 16 31.11 4.78 -12.10
CA GLU A 16 30.27 3.67 -11.66
C GLU A 16 28.84 4.13 -11.35
N ILE A 17 28.67 5.36 -10.87
CA ILE A 17 27.34 5.96 -10.69
C ILE A 17 26.68 6.25 -12.04
N ARG A 18 27.42 6.75 -13.04
CA ARG A 18 26.89 6.92 -14.39
C ARG A 18 26.45 5.59 -14.99
N GLU A 19 27.28 4.55 -14.93
CA GLU A 19 26.93 3.21 -15.41
C GLU A 19 25.70 2.64 -14.68
N LEU A 20 25.57 2.88 -13.37
CA LEU A 20 24.38 2.48 -12.60
C LEU A 20 23.13 3.25 -13.04
N SER A 21 23.26 4.55 -13.31
CA SER A 21 22.15 5.43 -13.71
C SER A 21 21.64 5.11 -15.10
N GLU A 22 22.54 4.86 -16.06
CA GLU A 22 22.20 4.38 -17.40
C GLU A 22 21.46 3.04 -17.32
N ARG A 23 21.97 2.09 -16.54
CA ARG A 23 21.29 0.80 -16.32
C ARG A 23 19.92 0.97 -15.67
N PHE A 24 19.80 1.81 -14.66
CA PHE A 24 18.52 2.07 -14.02
C PHE A 24 17.53 2.70 -15.00
N ALA A 25 17.96 3.66 -15.80
CA ALA A 25 17.14 4.31 -16.82
C ALA A 25 16.69 3.34 -17.94
N GLU A 26 17.51 2.35 -18.29
CA GLU A 26 17.15 1.30 -19.25
C GLU A 26 16.20 0.25 -18.63
N GLU A 27 16.47 -0.18 -17.39
CA GLU A 27 15.74 -1.27 -16.73
C GLU A 27 14.40 -0.80 -16.13
N ALA A 28 14.32 0.44 -15.63
CA ALA A 28 13.15 0.95 -14.91
C ALA A 28 11.88 1.08 -15.78
N PRO A 29 11.91 1.65 -17.01
CA PRO A 29 10.72 1.74 -17.87
C PRO A 29 10.19 0.36 -18.27
N VAL A 30 11.08 -0.62 -18.49
CA VAL A 30 10.71 -2.01 -18.79
C VAL A 30 10.04 -2.63 -17.57
N ALA A 31 10.66 -2.49 -16.39
CA ALA A 31 10.09 -2.99 -15.14
C ALA A 31 8.73 -2.33 -14.81
N MET A 32 8.60 -1.02 -15.05
CA MET A 32 7.36 -0.26 -14.85
C MET A 32 6.28 -0.62 -15.89
N SER A 33 6.64 -0.82 -17.16
CA SER A 33 5.68 -1.25 -18.20
C SER A 33 5.18 -2.67 -17.95
N GLU A 34 6.10 -3.57 -17.58
CA GLU A 34 5.72 -4.89 -17.10
C GLU A 34 4.80 -4.72 -15.89
N ALA A 35 5.19 -3.93 -14.89
CA ALA A 35 4.43 -3.72 -13.66
C ALA A 35 3.01 -3.21 -13.89
N LEU A 36 2.82 -2.19 -14.72
CA LEU A 36 1.52 -1.56 -14.95
C LEU A 36 0.67 -2.32 -15.99
N GLY A 37 1.26 -3.27 -16.72
CA GLY A 37 0.56 -3.98 -17.80
C GLY A 37 0.20 -3.06 -18.97
N VAL A 38 0.82 -1.88 -19.02
CA VAL A 38 0.67 -0.85 -20.03
C VAL A 38 2.08 -0.57 -20.56
N ASP A 39 2.21 -0.48 -21.87
CA ASP A 39 3.48 -0.08 -22.50
C ASP A 39 3.67 1.42 -22.24
N LEU A 40 4.55 1.76 -21.29
CA LEU A 40 4.85 3.15 -20.95
C LEU A 40 5.71 3.83 -22.01
N LEU A 41 6.30 3.07 -22.93
CA LEU A 41 7.11 3.55 -24.04
C LEU A 41 6.26 3.69 -25.30
N THR A 42 5.23 4.55 -25.27
CA THR A 42 4.57 4.94 -26.53
C THR A 42 5.47 5.89 -27.33
N GLU A 43 5.60 5.65 -28.64
CA GLU A 43 6.59 6.23 -29.59
C GLU A 43 6.70 7.78 -29.66
N GLY A 44 5.96 8.55 -28.86
CA GLY A 44 5.91 10.02 -28.92
C GLY A 44 6.46 10.79 -27.71
N GLU A 45 6.53 10.18 -26.53
CA GLU A 45 7.02 10.81 -25.27
C GLU A 45 8.35 10.22 -24.79
N ALA A 46 8.85 9.19 -25.48
CA ALA A 46 10.07 8.46 -25.15
C ALA A 46 11.37 9.25 -25.43
N GLU A 47 11.41 10.15 -26.41
CA GLU A 47 12.68 10.83 -26.78
C GLU A 47 13.16 11.85 -25.73
N GLU A 48 12.28 12.64 -25.11
CA GLU A 48 12.64 13.55 -24.00
C GLU A 48 12.89 12.77 -22.69
N PHE A 49 12.15 11.67 -22.48
CA PHE A 49 12.33 10.81 -21.32
C PHE A 49 13.61 9.97 -21.40
N GLU A 50 14.06 9.54 -22.58
CA GLU A 50 15.29 8.74 -22.74
C GLU A 50 16.57 9.58 -22.65
N GLU A 51 16.57 10.85 -23.09
CA GLU A 51 17.79 11.67 -23.08
C GLU A 51 18.09 12.32 -21.72
N GLU A 52 17.09 12.82 -20.98
CA GLU A 52 17.31 13.55 -19.71
C GLU A 52 17.18 12.68 -18.45
N PHE A 53 16.48 11.54 -18.51
CA PHE A 53 16.24 10.71 -17.33
C PHE A 53 17.50 10.07 -16.74
N PRO A 54 18.45 9.52 -17.53
CA PRO A 54 19.71 8.99 -16.99
C PRO A 54 20.51 10.07 -16.24
N GLU A 55 20.57 11.29 -16.78
CA GLU A 55 21.29 12.41 -16.15
C GLU A 55 20.62 12.84 -14.83
N ARG A 56 19.29 12.85 -14.77
CA ARG A 56 18.55 13.16 -13.54
C ARG A 56 18.74 12.09 -12.46
N ILE A 57 18.78 10.81 -12.85
CA ILE A 57 19.07 9.70 -11.93
C ILE A 57 20.55 9.74 -11.48
N GLU A 58 21.49 10.07 -12.37
CA GLU A 58 22.91 10.28 -12.03
C GLU A 58 23.04 11.37 -10.97
N ASP A 59 22.40 12.52 -11.17
CA ASP A 59 22.42 13.62 -10.20
C ASP A 59 21.85 13.21 -8.83
N VAL A 60 20.72 12.49 -8.81
CA VAL A 60 20.15 11.92 -7.57
C VAL A 60 21.16 11.02 -6.85
N PHE A 61 21.76 10.07 -7.55
CA PHE A 61 22.73 9.14 -6.96
C PHE A 61 24.00 9.84 -6.47
N LEU A 62 24.49 10.84 -7.20
CA LEU A 62 25.63 11.66 -6.77
C LEU A 62 25.31 12.43 -5.49
N ARG A 63 24.14 13.08 -5.39
CA ARG A 63 23.73 13.80 -4.17
C ARG A 63 23.65 12.87 -2.95
N PHE A 64 23.08 11.67 -3.11
CA PHE A 64 23.04 10.68 -2.02
C PHE A 64 24.43 10.15 -1.64
N ARG A 65 25.29 9.86 -2.61
CA ARG A 65 26.68 9.45 -2.31
C ARG A 65 27.42 10.54 -1.56
N ASP A 66 27.32 11.78 -2.01
CA ASP A 66 27.99 12.94 -1.41
C ASP A 66 27.47 13.23 0.01
N ALA A 67 26.21 12.90 0.30
CA ALA A 67 25.64 12.92 1.64
C ALA A 67 26.17 11.77 2.53
N LEU A 68 26.41 10.58 1.98
CA LEU A 68 26.91 9.42 2.73
C LEU A 68 28.38 9.54 3.15
N VAL A 69 29.18 10.35 2.46
CA VAL A 69 30.62 10.53 2.77
C VAL A 69 30.89 11.64 3.81
N LYS A 70 29.85 12.22 4.43
CA LYS A 70 30.02 13.24 5.47
C LYS A 70 30.75 12.69 6.70
N GLU A 71 31.51 13.55 7.36
CA GLU A 71 32.48 13.15 8.39
C GLU A 71 31.84 12.68 9.72
N SER A 72 30.57 13.03 9.96
CA SER A 72 29.82 12.58 11.15
C SER A 72 28.45 12.04 10.76
N GLU A 73 27.86 11.21 11.61
CA GLU A 73 26.52 10.65 11.39
C GLU A 73 25.45 11.75 11.40
N GLU A 74 25.61 12.81 12.19
CA GLU A 74 24.72 13.97 12.19
C GLU A 74 24.84 14.76 10.88
N ALA A 75 26.06 15.03 10.42
CA ALA A 75 26.29 15.71 9.14
C ALA A 75 25.78 14.88 7.96
N LYS A 76 25.91 13.55 8.03
CA LYS A 76 25.32 12.61 7.07
C LYS A 76 23.81 12.68 7.10
N ALA A 77 23.17 12.60 8.27
CA ALA A 77 21.71 12.66 8.40
C ALA A 77 21.13 13.97 7.85
N ILE A 78 21.75 15.11 8.17
CA ILE A 78 21.35 16.42 7.64
C ILE A 78 21.48 16.46 6.11
N ALA A 79 22.63 16.01 5.57
CA ALA A 79 22.85 16.04 4.13
C ALA A 79 21.93 15.07 3.36
N LEU A 80 21.62 13.91 3.95
CA LEU A 80 20.67 12.95 3.37
C LEU A 80 19.26 13.52 3.34
N PHE A 81 18.84 14.22 4.40
CA PHE A 81 17.54 14.89 4.42
C PHE A 81 17.47 16.02 3.40
N GLU A 82 18.50 16.86 3.29
CA GLU A 82 18.54 17.96 2.30
C GLU A 82 18.51 17.42 0.87
N ALA A 83 19.24 16.35 0.58
CA ALA A 83 19.17 15.67 -0.72
C ALA A 83 17.76 15.13 -0.98
N TYR A 84 17.15 14.44 -0.01
CA TYR A 84 15.79 13.91 -0.13
C TYR A 84 14.75 15.00 -0.36
N ASP A 85 14.85 16.11 0.36
CA ASP A 85 13.96 17.27 0.26
C ASP A 85 14.04 17.95 -1.11
N GLU A 86 15.26 18.24 -1.58
CA GLU A 86 15.48 18.84 -2.89
C GLU A 86 14.96 17.94 -4.02
N ILE A 87 15.26 16.64 -3.96
CA ILE A 87 14.81 15.68 -4.97
C ILE A 87 13.28 15.58 -4.98
N THR A 88 12.66 15.55 -3.80
CA THR A 88 11.19 15.53 -3.69
C THR A 88 10.59 16.81 -4.30
N ALA A 89 11.17 17.98 -4.03
CA ALA A 89 10.74 19.24 -4.63
C ALA A 89 10.98 19.31 -6.15
N GLU A 90 12.03 18.68 -6.65
CA GLU A 90 12.34 18.62 -8.08
C GLU A 90 11.42 17.70 -8.85
N ILE A 91 11.01 16.58 -8.25
CA ILE A 91 10.19 15.54 -8.90
C ILE A 91 8.70 15.85 -8.75
N MET A 92 8.27 16.27 -7.56
CA MET A 92 6.84 16.28 -7.22
C MET A 92 6.19 17.66 -7.26
N MET A 93 6.97 18.74 -7.20
CA MET A 93 6.43 20.10 -7.15
C MET A 93 6.52 20.81 -8.50
N GLY A 94 5.37 21.23 -9.01
CA GLY A 94 5.31 22.19 -10.11
C GLY A 94 5.73 23.59 -9.69
N SER A 95 5.78 24.51 -10.65
CA SER A 95 6.21 25.89 -10.39
C SER A 95 5.27 26.64 -9.43
N GLU A 96 3.98 26.27 -9.40
CA GLU A 96 2.99 26.92 -8.51
C GLU A 96 3.08 26.40 -7.07
N GLU A 97 3.55 25.18 -6.88
CA GLU A 97 3.75 24.51 -5.60
C GLU A 97 5.01 25.05 -4.91
N ARG A 98 6.07 25.37 -5.67
CA ARG A 98 7.31 25.97 -5.14
C ARG A 98 7.13 27.34 -4.49
N ASP A 99 6.04 28.03 -4.80
CA ASP A 99 5.68 29.30 -4.15
C ASP A 99 4.85 29.11 -2.86
N LYS A 100 4.33 27.90 -2.62
CA LYS A 100 3.44 27.57 -1.49
C LYS A 100 4.13 26.80 -0.37
N TYR A 101 5.11 25.96 -0.70
CA TYR A 101 5.82 25.11 0.25
C TYR A 101 7.26 25.54 0.42
N ASP A 102 7.73 25.47 1.67
CA ASP A 102 9.12 25.78 2.03
C ASP A 102 10.07 24.62 1.70
N SER A 103 9.54 23.41 1.52
CA SER A 103 10.28 22.15 1.38
C SER A 103 9.50 21.14 0.53
N GLY A 104 10.22 20.24 -0.15
CA GLY A 104 9.62 19.11 -0.87
C GLY A 104 9.03 18.06 0.05
N VAL A 105 9.65 17.82 1.21
CA VAL A 105 9.12 16.95 2.25
C VAL A 105 7.81 17.50 2.82
N ASP A 106 7.70 18.81 3.05
CA ASP A 106 6.44 19.43 3.51
C ASP A 106 5.30 19.23 2.50
N PHE A 107 5.60 19.40 1.20
CA PHE A 107 4.66 19.09 0.13
C PHE A 107 4.23 17.62 0.16
N LEU A 108 5.18 16.69 0.27
CA LEU A 108 4.89 15.26 0.34
C LEU A 108 4.03 14.91 1.55
N ILE A 109 4.31 15.48 2.73
CA ILE A 109 3.52 15.30 3.94
C ILE A 109 2.08 15.75 3.70
N GLU A 110 1.86 16.92 3.10
CA GLU A 110 0.49 17.39 2.80
C GLU A 110 -0.22 16.50 1.78
N GLN A 111 0.48 16.00 0.75
CA GLN A 111 -0.13 15.06 -0.21
C GLN A 111 -0.52 13.73 0.45
N LEU A 112 0.32 13.21 1.34
CA LEU A 112 0.01 12.01 2.11
C LEU A 112 -1.16 12.25 3.07
N GLU A 113 -1.16 13.37 3.77
CA GLU A 113 -2.25 13.76 4.68
C GLU A 113 -3.58 13.89 3.93
N ALA A 114 -3.61 14.59 2.80
CA ALA A 114 -4.81 14.71 1.97
C ALA A 114 -5.31 13.36 1.45
N THR A 115 -4.39 12.45 1.09
CA THR A 115 -4.75 11.08 0.68
C THR A 115 -5.35 10.28 1.83
N LEU A 116 -4.79 10.39 3.03
CA LEU A 116 -5.29 9.73 4.23
C LEU A 116 -6.65 10.30 4.65
N GLU A 117 -6.83 11.61 4.60
CA GLU A 117 -8.09 12.30 4.89
C GLU A 117 -9.17 11.88 3.90
N GLY A 118 -8.90 11.93 2.58
CA GLY A 118 -9.85 11.48 1.57
C GLY A 118 -10.21 9.99 1.70
N THR A 119 -9.25 9.15 2.10
CA THR A 119 -9.53 7.73 2.40
C THR A 119 -10.48 7.61 3.61
N ARG A 120 -10.23 8.36 4.68
CA ARG A 120 -11.07 8.38 5.88
C ARG A 120 -12.50 8.83 5.54
N GLU A 121 -12.64 9.92 4.79
CA GLU A 121 -13.93 10.43 4.33
C GLU A 121 -14.68 9.37 3.51
N GLY A 122 -14.02 8.72 2.55
CA GLY A 122 -14.64 7.64 1.77
C GLY A 122 -15.11 6.46 2.63
N MET A 123 -14.35 6.08 3.66
CA MET A 123 -14.78 5.04 4.61
C MET A 123 -15.95 5.48 5.49
N GLU A 124 -16.03 6.77 5.83
CA GLU A 124 -17.15 7.36 6.56
C GLU A 124 -18.43 7.38 5.72
N GLU A 125 -18.33 7.76 4.44
CA GLU A 125 -19.45 7.75 3.49
C GLU A 125 -20.01 6.33 3.29
N ILE A 126 -19.14 5.33 3.22
CA ILE A 126 -19.55 3.92 3.10
C ILE A 126 -20.10 3.36 4.43
N GLY A 127 -19.71 3.93 5.58
CA GLY A 127 -20.27 3.60 6.89
C GLY A 127 -19.40 2.70 7.77
N TYR A 128 -18.10 2.57 7.48
CA TYR A 128 -17.13 1.82 8.30
C TYR A 128 -15.89 2.65 8.68
N PRO A 129 -16.02 3.89 9.18
CA PRO A 129 -14.88 4.75 9.52
C PRO A 129 -13.98 4.15 10.62
N GLU A 130 -14.52 3.28 11.46
CA GLU A 130 -13.78 2.61 12.53
C GLU A 130 -12.63 1.73 11.99
N TYR A 131 -12.72 1.25 10.75
CA TYR A 131 -11.63 0.47 10.16
C TYR A 131 -10.39 1.33 9.94
N PHE A 132 -10.57 2.57 9.48
CA PHE A 132 -9.49 3.56 9.37
C PHE A 132 -8.89 3.84 10.74
N ASP A 133 -9.73 4.13 11.74
CA ASP A 133 -9.25 4.49 13.08
C ASP A 133 -8.45 3.34 13.72
N ILE A 134 -8.89 2.08 13.57
CA ILE A 134 -8.18 0.89 14.08
C ILE A 134 -6.78 0.76 13.47
N VAL A 135 -6.64 0.93 12.15
CA VAL A 135 -5.33 0.80 11.48
C VAL A 135 -4.46 2.03 11.72
N ASN A 136 -5.06 3.21 11.84
CA ASN A 136 -4.38 4.46 12.15
C ASN A 136 -3.77 4.43 13.56
N GLU A 137 -4.55 4.08 14.57
CA GLU A 137 -4.07 3.89 15.94
C GLU A 137 -2.91 2.88 15.98
N PHE A 138 -3.02 1.80 15.20
CA PHE A 138 -1.95 0.81 15.13
C PHE A 138 -0.67 1.34 14.47
N ALA A 139 -0.80 2.15 13.42
CA ALA A 139 0.36 2.75 12.75
C ALA A 139 1.07 3.75 13.67
N VAL A 140 0.31 4.60 14.39
CA VAL A 140 0.81 5.52 15.41
C VAL A 140 1.58 4.75 16.50
N GLU A 141 0.98 3.69 17.05
CA GLU A 141 1.62 2.86 18.07
C GLU A 141 2.96 2.27 17.60
N ILE A 142 3.07 1.87 16.33
CA ILE A 142 4.33 1.34 15.79
C ILE A 142 5.39 2.42 15.70
N VAL A 143 5.04 3.58 15.15
CA VAL A 143 6.02 4.62 14.81
C VAL A 143 6.44 5.44 16.03
N GLU A 144 5.51 5.75 16.94
CA GLU A 144 5.79 6.61 18.10
C GLU A 144 6.23 5.84 19.34
N GLU A 145 5.68 4.63 19.55
CA GLU A 145 5.86 3.87 20.81
C GLU A 145 6.49 2.50 20.60
N GLY A 146 6.63 2.06 19.35
CA GLY A 146 6.76 0.66 18.98
C GLY A 146 8.05 0.30 18.27
N PRO A 147 8.12 -0.94 17.73
CA PRO A 147 9.30 -1.49 17.07
C PRO A 147 9.38 -1.02 15.60
N VAL A 148 9.51 0.30 15.39
CA VAL A 148 9.52 0.89 14.04
C VAL A 148 10.66 0.34 13.18
N ASP A 149 11.84 0.11 13.76
CA ASP A 149 13.01 -0.40 13.05
C ASP A 149 12.82 -1.86 12.63
N GLU A 150 12.28 -2.71 13.51
CA GLU A 150 12.00 -4.11 13.17
C GLU A 150 10.88 -4.23 12.13
N VAL A 151 9.84 -3.38 12.23
CA VAL A 151 8.78 -3.33 11.21
C VAL A 151 9.33 -2.87 9.87
N LYS A 152 10.23 -1.87 9.86
CA LYS A 152 10.90 -1.39 8.65
C LYS A 152 11.75 -2.50 8.03
N GLU A 153 12.64 -3.13 8.81
CA GLU A 153 13.50 -4.22 8.33
C GLU A 153 12.67 -5.38 7.76
N PHE A 154 11.56 -5.72 8.43
CA PHE A 154 10.61 -6.72 7.97
C PHE A 154 9.98 -6.36 6.61
N LEU A 155 9.45 -5.14 6.47
CA LEU A 155 8.80 -4.70 5.24
C LEU A 155 9.82 -4.66 4.09
N GLU A 156 11.00 -4.08 4.31
CA GLU A 156 12.10 -4.03 3.33
C GLU A 156 12.59 -5.45 2.97
N GLY A 157 12.65 -6.37 3.93
CA GLY A 157 13.02 -7.77 3.72
C GLY A 157 12.01 -8.58 2.91
N ILE A 158 10.76 -8.12 2.83
CA ILE A 158 9.69 -8.71 2.01
C ILE A 158 9.63 -8.08 0.61
N GLU A 159 10.06 -6.82 0.51
CA GLU A 159 10.12 -6.03 -0.71
C GLU A 159 11.26 -6.46 -1.63
N GLY A 160 11.14 -7.66 -2.20
CA GLY A 160 11.64 -7.83 -3.56
C GLY A 160 10.80 -6.94 -4.50
N HIS A 161 11.42 -6.24 -5.45
CA HIS A 161 10.73 -5.39 -6.45
C HIS A 161 9.48 -6.05 -7.06
N SER A 162 9.44 -7.38 -7.17
CA SER A 162 8.29 -8.13 -7.68
C SER A 162 7.03 -8.11 -6.80
N GLN A 163 7.15 -7.90 -5.47
CA GLN A 163 5.99 -7.92 -4.57
C GLN A 163 5.25 -6.58 -4.47
N GLN A 164 5.97 -5.45 -4.43
CA GLN A 164 5.33 -4.12 -4.52
C GLN A 164 4.60 -3.96 -5.86
N VAL A 165 5.24 -4.39 -6.95
CA VAL A 165 4.61 -4.43 -8.28
C VAL A 165 3.37 -5.33 -8.30
N ALA A 166 3.43 -6.50 -7.67
CA ALA A 166 2.26 -7.38 -7.57
C ALA A 166 1.12 -6.72 -6.78
N LEU A 167 1.43 -5.97 -5.73
CA LEU A 167 0.47 -5.23 -4.91
C LEU A 167 -0.18 -4.07 -5.64
N GLN A 168 0.60 -3.30 -6.39
CA GLN A 168 0.07 -2.20 -7.19
C GLN A 168 -0.83 -2.71 -8.33
N ARG A 169 -0.46 -3.80 -9.01
CA ARG A 169 -1.36 -4.50 -9.97
C ARG A 169 -2.68 -4.94 -9.34
N MET A 170 -2.63 -5.29 -8.06
CA MET A 170 -3.76 -5.78 -7.31
C MET A 170 -4.72 -4.66 -6.88
N MET A 171 -4.22 -3.45 -6.71
CA MET A 171 -5.07 -2.28 -6.47
C MET A 171 -5.78 -1.77 -7.72
N ASN A 172 -5.19 -1.96 -8.89
CA ASN A 172 -5.65 -1.30 -10.11
C ASN A 172 -7.14 -1.56 -10.41
N PRO A 173 -7.67 -2.80 -10.29
CA PRO A 173 -9.10 -3.05 -10.45
C PRO A 173 -9.97 -2.33 -9.39
N VAL A 174 -9.48 -2.22 -8.15
CA VAL A 174 -10.21 -1.56 -7.07
C VAL A 174 -10.36 -0.07 -7.36
N VAL A 175 -9.24 0.59 -7.68
CA VAL A 175 -9.19 2.05 -7.93
C VAL A 175 -9.85 2.42 -9.25
N MET A 176 -9.58 1.68 -10.32
CA MET A 176 -10.01 2.06 -11.67
C MET A 176 -11.38 1.50 -12.06
N GLU A 177 -11.84 0.40 -11.45
CA GLU A 177 -13.09 -0.25 -11.87
C GLU A 177 -14.14 -0.28 -10.76
N TYR A 178 -13.77 -0.58 -9.52
CA TYR A 178 -14.77 -0.83 -8.48
C TYR A 178 -15.34 0.45 -7.88
N TYR A 179 -14.49 1.43 -7.56
CA TYR A 179 -14.96 2.73 -7.07
C TYR A 179 -15.86 3.41 -8.12
N GLU A 180 -15.42 3.45 -9.38
CA GLU A 180 -16.23 3.99 -10.49
C GLU A 180 -17.55 3.23 -10.64
N TYR A 181 -17.51 1.89 -10.61
CA TYR A 181 -18.72 1.09 -10.74
C TYR A 181 -19.73 1.30 -9.60
N ILE A 182 -19.25 1.39 -8.36
CA ILE A 182 -20.10 1.65 -7.18
C ILE A 182 -20.71 3.05 -7.25
N GLU A 183 -19.94 4.05 -7.67
CA GLU A 183 -20.44 5.42 -7.85
C GLU A 183 -21.53 5.49 -8.92
N GLU A 184 -21.36 4.77 -10.03
CA GLU A 184 -22.37 4.72 -11.10
C GLU A 184 -23.60 3.86 -10.75
N HIS A 185 -23.46 2.90 -9.84
CA HIS A 185 -24.47 1.90 -9.46
C HIS A 185 -24.63 1.86 -7.93
N GLU A 186 -25.10 2.97 -7.36
CA GLU A 186 -25.28 3.18 -5.92
C GLU A 186 -26.21 2.14 -5.25
N GLU A 187 -27.10 1.49 -6.01
CA GLU A 187 -27.95 0.41 -5.52
C GLU A 187 -27.95 -0.75 -6.53
N ILE A 188 -28.00 -1.99 -6.03
CA ILE A 188 -28.25 -3.15 -6.89
C ILE A 188 -29.75 -3.20 -7.20
N THR A 189 -30.08 -3.04 -8.47
CA THR A 189 -31.46 -2.98 -9.01
C THR A 189 -31.81 -4.18 -9.89
N ASP A 190 -30.80 -4.91 -10.40
CA ASP A 190 -31.03 -6.05 -11.28
C ASP A 190 -30.08 -7.23 -11.08
N SER A 191 -30.30 -8.29 -11.87
CA SER A 191 -29.55 -9.53 -11.76
C SER A 191 -28.12 -9.46 -12.28
N ASP A 192 -27.85 -8.55 -13.20
CA ASP A 192 -26.53 -8.38 -13.80
C ASP A 192 -25.64 -7.58 -12.84
N GLU A 193 -26.18 -6.54 -12.21
CA GLU A 193 -25.54 -5.83 -11.10
C GLU A 193 -25.26 -6.76 -9.92
N ALA A 194 -26.24 -7.57 -9.49
CA ALA A 194 -26.05 -8.54 -8.41
C ALA A 194 -24.90 -9.52 -8.70
N ARG A 195 -24.71 -9.91 -9.97
CA ARG A 195 -23.59 -10.76 -10.40
C ARG A 195 -22.27 -10.01 -10.37
N LYS A 196 -22.23 -8.75 -10.83
CA LYS A 196 -21.02 -7.93 -10.81
C LYS A 196 -20.56 -7.67 -9.37
N TYR A 197 -21.47 -7.32 -8.46
CA TYR A 197 -21.17 -7.21 -7.03
C TYR A 197 -20.68 -8.54 -6.44
N THR A 198 -21.20 -9.68 -6.91
CA THR A 198 -20.71 -11.00 -6.50
C THR A 198 -19.26 -11.26 -6.93
N GLU A 199 -18.91 -10.85 -8.15
CA GLU A 199 -17.53 -10.91 -8.65
C GLU A 199 -16.61 -9.99 -7.84
N MET A 200 -17.04 -8.76 -7.59
CA MET A 200 -16.31 -7.78 -6.77
C MET A 200 -16.04 -8.30 -5.36
N TYR A 201 -17.05 -8.82 -4.66
CA TYR A 201 -16.88 -9.39 -3.32
C TYR A 201 -15.82 -10.50 -3.30
N TYR A 202 -15.86 -11.41 -4.28
CA TYR A 202 -14.89 -12.50 -4.38
C TYR A 202 -13.48 -11.97 -4.64
N GLU A 203 -13.32 -11.07 -5.59
CA GLU A 203 -12.02 -10.50 -5.94
C GLU A 203 -11.43 -9.69 -4.79
N LEU A 204 -12.24 -8.85 -4.12
CA LEU A 204 -11.84 -8.13 -2.90
C LEU A 204 -11.42 -9.08 -1.78
N ALA A 205 -12.16 -10.16 -1.54
CA ALA A 205 -11.78 -11.16 -0.53
C ALA A 205 -10.42 -11.84 -0.86
N GLU A 206 -10.17 -12.14 -2.14
CA GLU A 206 -8.87 -12.66 -2.59
C GLU A 206 -7.75 -11.63 -2.40
N LEU A 207 -8.02 -10.36 -2.64
CA LEU A 207 -7.07 -9.27 -2.42
C LEU A 207 -6.72 -9.10 -0.94
N VAL A 208 -7.73 -9.10 -0.06
CA VAL A 208 -7.53 -9.10 1.39
C VAL A 208 -6.68 -10.29 1.81
N GLY A 209 -6.93 -11.49 1.26
CA GLY A 209 -6.14 -12.68 1.55
C GLY A 209 -4.64 -12.56 1.23
N LYS A 210 -4.26 -11.64 0.32
CA LYS A 210 -2.87 -11.40 -0.06
C LYS A 210 -2.18 -10.32 0.78
N ILE A 211 -2.91 -9.31 1.25
CA ILE A 211 -2.37 -8.22 2.09
C ILE A 211 -2.36 -8.63 3.58
N LEU A 212 -3.40 -9.32 4.03
CA LEU A 212 -3.59 -9.67 5.43
C LEU A 212 -2.41 -10.42 6.09
N PRO A 213 -1.66 -11.31 5.41
CA PRO A 213 -0.43 -11.90 5.95
C PRO A 213 0.60 -10.86 6.42
N ARG A 214 0.77 -9.77 5.68
CA ARG A 214 1.72 -8.70 6.02
C ARG A 214 1.25 -7.97 7.27
N PHE A 215 -0.01 -7.55 7.29
CA PHE A 215 -0.62 -6.89 8.45
C PHE A 215 -0.50 -7.74 9.72
N ILE A 216 -0.79 -9.04 9.64
CA ILE A 216 -0.68 -9.95 10.80
C ILE A 216 0.77 -10.15 11.24
N ALA A 217 1.73 -10.14 10.31
CA ALA A 217 3.14 -10.23 10.66
C ALA A 217 3.61 -8.98 11.40
N VAL A 218 3.24 -7.77 10.94
CA VAL A 218 3.49 -6.51 11.65
C VAL A 218 2.85 -6.55 13.05
N LEU A 219 1.62 -7.09 13.18
CA LEU A 219 1.00 -7.36 14.49
C LEU A 219 1.77 -8.34 15.38
N GLN A 220 2.49 -9.32 14.81
CA GLN A 220 3.34 -10.23 15.58
C GLN A 220 4.59 -9.51 16.09
N ILE A 221 5.22 -8.70 15.25
CA ILE A 221 6.41 -7.89 15.58
C ILE A 221 6.07 -6.91 16.70
N ALA A 222 5.01 -6.11 16.54
CA ALA A 222 4.52 -5.18 17.57
C ALA A 222 4.17 -5.88 18.89
N SER A 223 3.82 -7.17 18.86
CA SER A 223 3.55 -7.98 20.05
C SER A 223 4.79 -8.69 20.64
N GLY A 224 5.99 -8.44 20.11
CA GLY A 224 7.23 -9.12 20.52
C GLY A 224 7.22 -10.63 20.26
N ARG A 225 6.59 -11.08 19.18
CA ARG A 225 6.52 -12.51 18.82
C ARG A 225 7.37 -12.83 17.61
N GLU A 226 7.88 -14.06 17.58
CA GLU A 226 8.64 -14.60 16.46
C GLU A 226 7.82 -14.54 15.16
N GLU A 227 8.47 -14.02 14.13
CA GLU A 227 7.88 -13.80 12.81
C GLU A 227 7.62 -15.14 12.11
N SER A 228 6.43 -15.28 11.52
CA SER A 228 6.02 -16.47 10.77
C SER A 228 5.47 -16.08 9.41
N TYR A 229 6.02 -15.05 8.76
CA TYR A 229 5.44 -14.49 7.53
C TYR A 229 5.33 -15.51 6.40
N ASP A 230 6.32 -16.39 6.25
CA ASP A 230 6.25 -17.48 5.27
C ASP A 230 5.15 -18.50 5.58
N ASP A 231 4.87 -18.77 6.85
CA ASP A 231 3.73 -19.59 7.26
C ASP A 231 2.42 -18.87 6.98
N LEU A 232 2.35 -17.56 7.27
CA LEU A 232 1.16 -16.74 7.04
C LEU A 232 0.77 -16.68 5.56
N LYS A 233 1.75 -16.55 4.66
CA LYS A 233 1.53 -16.60 3.21
C LYS A 233 0.93 -17.91 2.72
N GLN A 234 1.13 -19.00 3.44
CA GLN A 234 0.60 -20.32 3.10
C GLN A 234 -0.77 -20.59 3.74
N MET A 235 -1.21 -19.73 4.67
CA MET A 235 -2.51 -19.85 5.31
C MET A 235 -3.62 -19.42 4.34
N GLY A 236 -4.76 -20.13 4.39
CA GLY A 236 -5.95 -19.67 3.70
C GLY A 236 -6.54 -18.43 4.39
N LEU A 237 -7.28 -17.61 3.64
CA LEU A 237 -7.98 -16.42 4.14
C LEU A 237 -8.75 -16.68 5.44
N ASN A 238 -9.42 -17.83 5.54
CA ASN A 238 -10.18 -18.22 6.73
C ASN A 238 -9.31 -18.34 7.99
N ASP A 239 -8.10 -18.89 7.86
CA ASP A 239 -7.20 -19.07 8.99
C ASP A 239 -6.55 -17.72 9.36
N LEU A 240 -6.32 -16.86 8.38
CA LEU A 240 -5.85 -15.48 8.59
C LEU A 240 -6.89 -14.64 9.34
N ILE A 241 -8.16 -14.67 8.91
CA ILE A 241 -9.28 -14.02 9.58
C ILE A 241 -9.44 -14.55 11.01
N GLN A 242 -9.39 -15.88 11.22
CA GLN A 242 -9.46 -16.45 12.56
C GLN A 242 -8.28 -16.03 13.44
N LYS A 243 -7.08 -15.90 12.86
CA LYS A 243 -5.90 -15.42 13.57
C LYS A 243 -6.11 -13.96 13.98
N LEU A 244 -6.57 -13.10 13.05
CA LEU A 244 -6.88 -11.68 13.30
C LEU A 244 -7.98 -11.51 14.37
N GLY A 245 -9.10 -12.24 14.26
CA GLY A 245 -10.21 -12.19 15.23
C GLY A 245 -9.99 -13.00 16.51
N SER A 246 -8.75 -13.43 16.79
CA SER A 246 -8.45 -14.18 18.00
C SER A 246 -8.45 -13.25 19.22
N LYS A 247 -8.73 -13.79 20.41
CA LYS A 247 -8.68 -13.03 21.69
C LYS A 247 -7.38 -12.26 21.91
N LYS A 248 -6.30 -12.67 21.25
CA LYS A 248 -5.00 -12.02 21.33
C LYS A 248 -5.00 -10.65 20.65
N TYR A 249 -5.74 -10.50 19.56
CA TYR A 249 -5.80 -9.31 18.74
C TYR A 249 -7.20 -8.67 18.82
N GLY A 250 -7.81 -8.70 20.00
CA GLY A 250 -9.23 -8.36 20.18
C GLY A 250 -9.65 -6.98 19.69
N ARG A 251 -8.72 -6.01 19.57
CA ARG A 251 -8.97 -4.70 18.92
C ARG A 251 -9.34 -4.83 17.44
N PHE A 252 -8.79 -5.83 16.76
CA PHE A 252 -8.95 -6.05 15.31
C PHE A 252 -10.08 -7.04 14.99
N ASN A 253 -10.95 -7.34 15.96
CA ASN A 253 -12.09 -8.23 15.75
C ASN A 253 -13.05 -7.67 14.69
N ASP A 254 -13.23 -6.36 14.64
CA ASP A 254 -14.13 -5.72 13.68
C ASP A 254 -13.59 -5.90 12.25
N LEU A 255 -12.28 -5.69 12.04
CA LEU A 255 -11.61 -6.02 10.76
C LEU A 255 -11.77 -7.50 10.39
N ALA A 256 -11.69 -8.41 11.36
CA ALA A 256 -11.90 -9.84 11.11
C ALA A 256 -13.36 -10.18 10.74
N GLY A 257 -14.31 -9.30 11.05
CA GLY A 257 -15.72 -9.42 10.67
C GLY A 257 -16.01 -8.96 9.24
N GLY A 258 -15.11 -8.20 8.60
CA GLY A 258 -15.34 -7.64 7.27
C GLY A 258 -15.36 -8.61 6.09
N ILE A 259 -15.24 -9.93 6.34
CA ILE A 259 -15.42 -10.98 5.33
C ILE A 259 -16.23 -12.13 5.94
N ASP A 260 -17.42 -12.38 5.41
CA ASP A 260 -18.14 -13.63 5.69
C ASP A 260 -17.52 -14.80 4.89
N ARG A 261 -16.93 -15.73 5.65
CA ARG A 261 -16.32 -16.96 5.11
C ARG A 261 -17.31 -17.81 4.31
N LYS A 262 -18.53 -17.99 4.83
CA LYS A 262 -19.52 -18.86 4.18
C LYS A 262 -19.95 -18.23 2.86
N LEU A 263 -20.21 -16.92 2.87
CA LEU A 263 -20.52 -16.13 1.69
C LEU A 263 -19.42 -16.28 0.62
N ARG A 264 -18.15 -16.04 1.00
CA ARG A 264 -16.99 -16.18 0.10
C ARG A 264 -16.89 -17.60 -0.47
N ASN A 265 -17.09 -18.63 0.35
CA ASN A 265 -17.01 -20.02 -0.11
C ASN A 265 -18.14 -20.37 -1.08
N SER A 266 -19.37 -19.92 -0.82
CA SER A 266 -20.51 -20.06 -1.73
C SER A 266 -20.20 -19.45 -3.09
N ILE A 267 -19.65 -18.23 -3.10
CA ILE A 267 -19.30 -17.53 -4.34
C ILE A 267 -18.15 -18.24 -5.07
N ALA A 268 -17.08 -18.60 -4.37
CA ALA A 268 -15.93 -19.31 -4.93
C ALA A 268 -16.30 -20.63 -5.62
N HIS A 269 -17.32 -21.33 -5.09
CA HIS A 269 -17.82 -22.58 -5.64
C HIS A 269 -18.99 -22.40 -6.62
N ARG A 270 -19.41 -21.16 -6.89
CA ARG A 270 -20.60 -20.81 -7.69
C ARG A 270 -21.89 -21.45 -7.15
N ASP A 271 -21.93 -21.67 -5.85
CA ASP A 271 -23.05 -22.21 -5.09
C ASP A 271 -23.88 -21.03 -4.53
N PHE A 272 -24.42 -20.20 -5.44
CA PHE A 272 -25.34 -19.12 -5.10
C PHE A 272 -26.42 -18.96 -6.17
N LYS A 273 -27.53 -18.32 -5.81
CA LYS A 273 -28.67 -18.11 -6.69
C LYS A 273 -29.24 -16.71 -6.50
N VAL A 274 -29.13 -15.90 -7.55
CA VAL A 274 -29.79 -14.59 -7.64
C VAL A 274 -31.28 -14.79 -7.94
N LYS A 275 -32.15 -14.14 -7.16
CA LYS A 275 -33.60 -14.15 -7.30
C LYS A 275 -34.13 -12.74 -7.61
N PRO A 276 -34.21 -12.35 -8.89
CA PRO A 276 -34.56 -10.97 -9.26
C PRO A 276 -36.02 -10.58 -9.00
N ALA A 277 -36.90 -11.54 -8.70
CA ALA A 277 -38.29 -11.26 -8.36
C ALA A 277 -38.48 -11.00 -6.85
N GLU A 278 -37.48 -11.38 -6.04
CA GLU A 278 -37.46 -11.28 -4.59
C GLU A 278 -36.39 -10.26 -4.13
N ASP A 279 -35.61 -9.69 -5.06
CA ASP A 279 -34.46 -8.79 -4.80
C ASP A 279 -33.47 -9.39 -3.78
N GLU A 280 -33.21 -10.69 -3.94
CA GLU A 280 -32.46 -11.52 -3.00
C GLU A 280 -31.38 -12.37 -3.68
N ILE A 281 -30.36 -12.76 -2.91
CA ILE A 281 -29.35 -13.74 -3.27
C ILE A 281 -29.30 -14.82 -2.18
N GLU A 282 -29.49 -16.07 -2.59
CA GLU A 282 -29.28 -17.25 -1.73
C GLU A 282 -27.86 -17.77 -1.89
N PHE A 283 -27.17 -18.01 -0.78
CA PHE A 283 -25.82 -18.57 -0.73
C PHE A 283 -25.84 -19.96 -0.11
N TYR A 284 -25.12 -20.89 -0.72
CA TYR A 284 -25.09 -22.30 -0.33
C TYR A 284 -23.66 -22.77 -0.04
N ASP A 285 -23.48 -23.57 1.01
CA ASP A 285 -22.22 -24.29 1.28
C ASP A 285 -22.55 -25.78 1.41
N ARG A 286 -21.96 -26.60 0.53
CA ARG A 286 -22.21 -28.06 0.46
C ARG A 286 -23.70 -28.40 0.30
N GLY A 287 -24.44 -27.55 -0.42
CA GLY A 287 -25.86 -27.72 -0.69
C GLY A 287 -26.79 -27.32 0.46
N GLU A 288 -26.27 -26.76 1.56
CA GLU A 288 -27.08 -26.18 2.62
C GLU A 288 -27.13 -24.65 2.46
N LEU A 289 -28.33 -24.07 2.57
CA LEU A 289 -28.50 -22.61 2.57
C LEU A 289 -27.77 -22.04 3.80
N VAL A 290 -26.75 -21.22 3.57
CA VAL A 290 -25.94 -20.60 4.62
C VAL A 290 -26.32 -19.16 4.89
N SER A 291 -26.81 -18.46 3.88
CA SER A 291 -27.31 -17.10 3.98
C SER A 291 -28.34 -16.83 2.87
N GLU A 292 -29.29 -15.95 3.16
CA GLU A 292 -30.21 -15.34 2.20
C GLU A 292 -30.15 -13.85 2.50
N LEU A 293 -29.66 -13.07 1.54
CA LEU A 293 -29.44 -11.64 1.68
C LEU A 293 -30.25 -10.91 0.61
N SER A 294 -30.91 -9.82 0.99
CA SER A 294 -31.40 -8.85 0.01
C SER A 294 -30.24 -8.23 -0.77
N TYR A 295 -30.54 -7.64 -1.91
CA TYR A 295 -29.59 -6.89 -2.72
C TYR A 295 -28.85 -5.79 -1.92
N SER A 296 -29.57 -5.04 -1.09
CA SER A 296 -28.97 -4.03 -0.20
C SER A 296 -28.08 -4.65 0.87
N GLU A 297 -28.51 -5.73 1.53
CA GLU A 297 -27.67 -6.42 2.53
C GLU A 297 -26.40 -7.00 1.89
N PHE A 298 -26.49 -7.55 0.68
CA PHE A 298 -25.32 -8.05 -0.02
C PHE A 298 -24.39 -6.94 -0.50
N GLN A 299 -24.94 -5.80 -0.92
CA GLN A 299 -24.17 -4.61 -1.25
C GLN A 299 -23.35 -4.13 -0.05
N ASP A 300 -23.96 -4.07 1.14
CA ASP A 300 -23.26 -3.71 2.39
C ASP A 300 -22.08 -4.66 2.66
N GLU A 301 -22.22 -5.97 2.43
CA GLU A 301 -21.11 -6.93 2.57
C GLU A 301 -19.96 -6.65 1.58
N VAL A 302 -20.26 -6.24 0.34
CA VAL A 302 -19.25 -5.86 -0.65
C VAL A 302 -18.53 -4.58 -0.24
N LEU A 303 -19.30 -3.57 0.19
CA LEU A 303 -18.79 -2.29 0.66
C LEU A 303 -17.92 -2.44 1.91
N GLN A 304 -18.33 -3.28 2.87
CA GLN A 304 -17.53 -3.59 4.05
C GLN A 304 -16.21 -4.27 3.68
N THR A 305 -16.24 -5.19 2.72
CA THR A 305 -15.02 -5.87 2.24
C THR A 305 -14.09 -4.90 1.52
N LEU A 306 -14.64 -3.95 0.75
CA LEU A 306 -13.89 -2.88 0.10
C LEU A 306 -13.19 -2.00 1.15
N VAL A 307 -13.92 -1.57 2.19
CA VAL A 307 -13.35 -0.75 3.27
C VAL A 307 -12.28 -1.53 4.06
N LEU A 308 -12.47 -2.84 4.30
CA LEU A 308 -11.44 -3.68 4.90
C LEU A 308 -10.16 -3.70 4.04
N PHE A 309 -10.30 -3.91 2.73
CA PHE A 309 -9.16 -3.89 1.82
C PHE A 309 -8.45 -2.54 1.86
N SER A 310 -9.20 -1.44 1.74
CA SER A 310 -8.65 -0.09 1.79
C SER A 310 -7.97 0.21 3.12
N ALA A 311 -8.50 -0.26 4.26
CA ALA A 311 -7.87 -0.03 5.56
C ALA A 311 -6.53 -0.78 5.67
N LEU A 312 -6.50 -2.04 5.26
CA LEU A 312 -5.26 -2.83 5.25
C LEU A 312 -4.22 -2.28 4.27
N TRP A 313 -4.67 -1.74 3.14
CA TRP A 313 -3.81 -1.08 2.16
C TRP A 313 -3.22 0.22 2.71
N THR A 314 -4.09 1.11 3.20
CA THR A 314 -3.71 2.44 3.70
C THR A 314 -2.83 2.36 4.95
N PHE A 315 -2.85 1.25 5.69
CA PHE A 315 -1.93 1.02 6.80
C PHE A 315 -0.45 1.18 6.43
N GLU A 316 0.00 0.67 5.27
CA GLU A 316 1.40 0.85 4.83
C GLU A 316 1.72 2.32 4.51
N LEU A 317 0.74 3.04 3.96
CA LEU A 317 0.84 4.48 3.71
C LEU A 317 0.93 5.27 5.03
N MET A 318 0.15 4.89 6.03
CA MET A 318 0.18 5.50 7.36
C MET A 318 1.55 5.31 8.02
N LEU A 319 2.13 4.11 7.97
CA LEU A 319 3.49 3.88 8.48
C LEU A 319 4.52 4.81 7.80
N THR A 320 4.37 5.04 6.50
CA THR A 320 5.23 5.96 5.75
C THR A 320 5.01 7.42 6.17
N TYR A 321 3.75 7.85 6.24
CA TYR A 321 3.36 9.20 6.68
C TYR A 321 3.88 9.53 8.08
N TYR A 322 3.64 8.65 9.07
CA TYR A 322 4.12 8.85 10.44
C TYR A 322 5.64 8.87 10.52
N ARG A 323 6.36 8.11 9.69
CA ARG A 323 7.82 8.18 9.65
C ARG A 323 8.35 9.50 9.07
N ILE A 324 7.73 10.00 8.01
CA ILE A 324 8.21 11.19 7.29
C ILE A 324 7.82 12.47 8.03
N GLN A 325 6.63 12.54 8.64
CA GLN A 325 6.14 13.77 9.28
C GLN A 325 7.02 14.25 10.44
N TYR A 326 7.77 13.34 11.07
CA TYR A 326 8.67 13.67 12.18
C TYR A 326 10.08 14.07 11.71
N LEU A 327 10.43 13.86 10.44
CA LEU A 327 11.77 14.17 9.91
C LEU A 327 12.11 15.67 9.98
N PRO A 328 11.23 16.62 9.60
CA PRO A 328 11.57 18.04 9.61
C PRO A 328 11.97 18.55 11.01
N GLU A 329 11.21 18.18 12.06
CA GLU A 329 11.52 18.60 13.43
C GLU A 329 12.79 17.91 13.96
N ALA A 330 12.96 16.60 13.70
CA ALA A 330 14.17 15.89 14.11
C ALA A 330 15.44 16.49 13.48
N ILE A 331 15.39 16.89 12.22
CA ILE A 331 16.52 17.51 11.52
C ILE A 331 16.76 18.93 12.02
N LYS A 332 15.70 19.67 12.36
CA LYS A 332 15.82 21.00 12.98
C LYS A 332 16.48 20.91 14.35
N GLU A 333 16.10 19.95 15.20
CA GLU A 333 16.77 19.71 16.49
C GLU A 333 18.26 19.37 16.30
N LEU A 334 18.58 18.47 15.38
CA LEU A 334 19.99 18.14 15.05
C LEU A 334 20.80 19.34 14.56
N LYS A 335 20.18 20.26 13.81
CA LYS A 335 20.80 21.52 13.35
C LYS A 335 20.99 22.52 14.49
N GLU A 336 20.11 22.55 15.48
CA GLU A 336 20.17 23.48 16.62
C GLU A 336 21.15 23.04 17.72
N GLU A 337 21.44 21.74 17.83
CA GLU A 337 22.40 21.17 18.77
C GLU A 337 23.88 21.33 18.35
N ASN A 338 24.14 21.76 17.10
CA ASN A 338 25.46 22.01 16.51
C ASN A 338 25.73 23.51 16.27
#